data_AF-F2TTY8-F1
#
_entry.id   AF-F2TTY8-F1
#
_cell.length_a   1.000
_cell.length_b   1.000
_cell.length_c   1.000
_cell.angle_alpha   90.00
_cell.angle_beta   90.00
_cell.angle_gamma   90.00
#
_symmetry.space_group_name_H-M   'P 1'
#
loop_
_entity.id
_entity.type
_entity.pdbx_description
1 polymer ?
#
loop_
_entity_poly.entity_id
_entity_poly.type
_entity_poly.pdbx_seq_one_letter_code
_entity_poly.pdbx_strand_id
1 'polypeptide(L)'
;MLDYRHARYKVIEVLGSHNYRLDTPPGIHDVFHTSLLCRAATDPFPSQLTSDWQSPGIIEEDNELEWEIEDILDERSRGRGRQYLVKWVSYDQLTWTPSSVLSETAALDRWELLLERGG
;
A
#
# COMPACT_ATOMS: atom_id res chain seq x y z
N MET A 1 14.04 -10.81 11.59
CA MET A 1 13.95 -9.49 12.23
C MET A 1 12.46 -9.15 12.27
N LEU A 2 11.83 -8.95 13.44
CA LEU A 2 10.37 -8.78 13.52
C LEU A 2 9.95 -7.45 12.89
N ASP A 3 9.15 -7.51 11.84
CA ASP A 3 8.68 -6.34 11.11
C ASP A 3 7.52 -5.66 11.87
N TYR A 4 7.88 -4.84 12.85
CA TYR A 4 6.92 -4.13 13.72
C TYR A 4 5.98 -3.19 12.95
N ARG A 5 6.30 -2.86 11.70
CA ARG A 5 5.51 -1.94 10.87
C ARG A 5 4.18 -2.54 10.40
N HIS A 6 4.12 -3.88 10.29
CA HIS A 6 2.91 -4.63 9.89
C HIS A 6 2.38 -5.59 10.96
N ALA A 7 2.90 -5.48 12.18
CA ALA A 7 2.45 -6.31 13.29
C ALA A 7 1.01 -5.97 13.70
N ARG A 8 0.27 -6.98 14.17
CA ARG A 8 -1.07 -6.79 14.70
C ARG A 8 -0.99 -6.20 16.11
N TYR A 9 -1.53 -5.01 16.28
CA TYR A 9 -1.63 -4.34 17.58
C TYR A 9 -3.07 -4.28 18.04
N LYS A 10 -3.27 -4.39 19.36
CA LYS A 10 -4.58 -4.14 19.96
C LYS A 10 -4.74 -2.66 20.20
N VAL A 11 -5.93 -2.15 19.91
CA VAL A 11 -6.32 -0.80 20.32
C VAL A 11 -6.56 -0.81 21.82
N ILE A 12 -5.79 0.01 22.55
CA ILE A 12 -5.94 0.22 23.99
C ILE A 12 -6.94 1.35 24.24
N GLU A 13 -6.85 2.43 23.48
CA GLU A 13 -7.62 3.65 23.75
C GLU A 13 -7.93 4.42 22.45
N VAL A 14 -9.12 5.02 22.39
CA VAL A 14 -9.51 5.93 21.29
C VAL A 14 -9.34 7.36 21.78
N LEU A 15 -8.31 8.05 21.27
CA LEU A 15 -7.92 9.39 21.74
C LEU A 15 -8.62 10.53 20.98
N GLY A 16 -9.43 10.20 19.98
CA GLY A 16 -10.23 11.17 19.24
C GLY A 16 -10.82 10.57 17.97
N SER A 17 -11.27 11.43 17.06
CA SER A 17 -11.87 11.00 15.79
C SER A 17 -10.90 10.23 14.90
N HIS A 18 -9.60 10.52 14.99
CA HIS A 18 -8.60 9.98 14.08
C HIS A 18 -7.33 9.44 14.75
N ASN A 19 -7.23 9.45 16.09
CA ASN A 19 -6.03 8.99 16.80
C ASN A 19 -6.36 7.87 17.78
N TYR A 20 -5.57 6.81 17.74
CA TYR A 20 -5.75 5.60 18.52
C TYR A 20 -4.45 5.23 19.21
N ARG A 21 -4.56 4.76 20.46
CA ARG A 21 -3.45 4.21 21.20
C ARG A 21 -3.40 2.69 21.00
N LEU A 22 -2.24 2.17 20.66
CA LEU A 22 -1.98 0.77 20.37
C LEU A 22 -1.08 0.14 21.43
N ASP A 23 -1.20 -1.18 21.60
CA ASP A 23 -0.34 -2.01 22.45
C ASP A 23 1.02 -2.28 21.78
N THR A 24 1.85 -1.25 21.65
CA THR A 24 3.19 -1.36 21.05
C THR A 24 4.26 -1.70 22.09
N PRO A 25 5.32 -2.45 21.70
CA PRO A 25 6.45 -2.70 22.59
C PRO A 25 7.16 -1.39 23.01
N PRO A 26 7.86 -1.40 24.16
CA PRO A 26 8.52 -0.21 24.68
C PRO A 26 9.56 0.33 23.69
N GLY A 27 9.50 1.63 23.42
CA GLY A 27 10.37 2.32 22.46
C GLY A 27 9.72 2.64 21.10
N ILE A 28 8.51 2.16 20.85
CA ILE A 28 7.67 2.57 19.71
C ILE A 28 6.62 3.57 20.23
N HIS A 29 6.35 4.63 19.44
CA HIS A 29 5.22 5.52 19.73
C HIS A 29 3.93 4.70 19.75
N ASP A 30 3.12 4.86 20.79
CA ASP A 30 1.89 4.09 20.98
C ASP A 30 0.66 4.78 20.40
N VAL A 31 0.75 6.05 19.98
CA VAL A 31 -0.37 6.79 19.39
C VAL A 31 -0.20 6.90 17.87
N PHE A 32 -1.21 6.45 17.14
CA PHE A 32 -1.23 6.43 15.68
C PHE A 32 -2.49 7.06 15.11
N HIS A 33 -2.32 7.71 13.96
CA HIS A 33 -3.43 8.19 13.17
C HIS A 33 -4.11 7.02 12.42
N THR A 34 -5.43 7.07 12.27
CA THR A 34 -6.23 6.05 11.56
C THR A 34 -5.72 5.71 10.16
N SER A 35 -5.14 6.68 9.45
CA SER A 35 -4.55 6.49 8.11
C SER A 35 -3.33 5.57 8.08
N LEU A 36 -2.72 5.29 9.24
CA LEU A 36 -1.57 4.38 9.37
C LEU A 36 -1.97 2.99 9.86
N LEU A 37 -3.26 2.77 10.14
CA LEU A 37 -3.77 1.52 10.69
C LEU A 37 -4.45 0.72 9.58
N CYS A 38 -4.04 -0.53 9.41
CA CYS A 38 -4.74 -1.49 8.57
C CYS A 38 -5.76 -2.29 9.40
N ARG A 39 -6.85 -2.66 8.72
CA ARG A 39 -8.03 -3.31 9.30
C ARG A 39 -7.70 -4.69 9.88
N ALA A 40 -8.30 -5.04 11.01
CA ALA A 40 -8.46 -6.44 11.36
C ALA A 40 -9.63 -7.02 10.53
N ALA A 41 -9.47 -8.22 9.99
CA ALA A 41 -10.37 -8.79 8.97
C ALA A 41 -11.85 -8.99 9.38
N THR A 42 -12.23 -8.73 10.63
CA THR A 42 -13.49 -9.23 11.21
C THR A 42 -14.43 -8.20 11.84
N ASP A 43 -14.07 -6.92 12.03
CA ASP A 43 -14.96 -5.95 12.70
C ASP A 43 -14.66 -4.46 12.36
N PRO A 44 -15.28 -3.86 11.34
CA PRO A 44 -15.02 -2.47 10.93
C PRO A 44 -15.94 -1.43 11.63
N PHE A 45 -15.40 -0.27 12.01
CA PHE A 45 -16.22 0.88 12.42
C PHE A 45 -16.90 1.57 11.23
N PRO A 46 -18.06 2.25 11.42
CA PRO A 46 -18.80 2.91 10.33
C PRO A 46 -18.00 3.97 9.56
N SER A 47 -17.07 4.68 10.21
CA SER A 47 -16.18 5.66 9.56
C SER A 47 -15.05 5.03 8.73
N GLN A 48 -14.95 3.70 8.73
CA GLN A 48 -13.92 2.89 8.04
C GLN A 48 -14.51 2.01 6.93
N LEU A 49 -15.70 2.36 6.42
CA LEU A 49 -16.37 1.67 5.31
C LEU A 49 -15.72 1.90 3.94
N THR A 50 -14.52 2.49 3.88
CA THR A 50 -13.67 2.48 2.68
C THR A 50 -12.98 1.12 2.58
N SER A 51 -12.89 0.56 1.37
CA SER A 51 -12.26 -0.75 1.13
C SER A 51 -10.72 -0.66 1.23
N ASP A 52 -10.20 -0.26 2.38
CA ASP A 52 -8.77 -0.20 2.71
C ASP A 52 -8.18 -1.60 3.00
N TRP A 53 -8.58 -2.62 2.24
CA TRP A 53 -8.06 -3.98 2.39
C TRP A 53 -6.84 -3.96 1.51
N GLN A 54 -5.69 -4.22 2.09
CA GLN A 54 -4.47 -4.39 1.34
C GLN A 54 -4.09 -5.84 1.55
N SER A 55 -3.82 -6.56 0.46
CA SER A 55 -3.12 -7.84 0.61
C SER A 55 -1.83 -7.58 1.38
N PRO A 56 -1.46 -8.45 2.34
CA PRO A 56 -0.16 -8.34 3.00
C PRO A 56 0.91 -8.35 1.90
N GLY A 57 1.79 -7.35 1.92
CA GLY A 57 2.89 -7.29 0.96
C GLY A 57 3.75 -8.55 1.06
N ILE A 58 4.31 -8.95 -0.08
CA ILE A 58 5.23 -10.06 -0.22
C ILE A 58 6.57 -9.59 0.33
N ILE A 59 7.20 -10.42 1.18
CA ILE A 59 8.56 -10.14 1.66
C ILE A 59 9.51 -10.85 0.69
N GLU A 60 10.28 -10.07 -0.04
CA GLU A 60 11.31 -10.54 -0.97
C GLU A 60 12.58 -11.01 -0.22
N GLU A 61 13.53 -11.62 -0.95
CA GLU A 61 14.79 -12.14 -0.37
C GLU A 61 15.65 -11.04 0.29
N ASP A 62 15.47 -9.79 -0.12
CA ASP A 62 16.13 -8.61 0.44
C ASP A 62 15.45 -8.04 1.69
N ASN A 63 14.34 -8.66 2.12
CA ASN A 63 13.51 -8.21 3.24
C ASN A 63 12.82 -6.85 2.98
N GLU A 64 12.62 -6.47 1.72
CA GLU A 64 11.73 -5.37 1.33
C GLU A 64 10.28 -5.88 1.16
N LEU A 65 9.32 -4.99 1.42
CA LEU A 65 7.91 -5.28 1.19
C LEU A 65 7.52 -4.84 -0.21
N GLU A 66 7.06 -5.80 -0.99
CA GLU A 66 6.51 -5.58 -2.31
C GLU A 66 5.02 -5.86 -2.36
N TRP A 67 4.31 -5.15 -3.22
CA TRP A 67 2.88 -5.37 -3.44
C TRP A 67 2.64 -5.80 -4.87
N GLU A 68 1.78 -6.80 -5.04
CA GLU A 68 1.40 -7.27 -6.36
C GLU A 68 0.61 -6.19 -7.12
N ILE A 69 1.03 -5.92 -8.35
CA ILE A 69 0.38 -4.99 -9.25
C ILE A 69 -0.70 -5.74 -10.04
N GLU A 70 -1.94 -5.27 -9.93
CA GLU A 70 -3.04 -5.79 -10.72
C GLU A 70 -2.91 -5.32 -12.18
N ASP A 71 -2.81 -4.01 -12.37
CA ASP A 71 -2.70 -3.41 -13.70
C ASP A 71 -2.09 -1.99 -13.67
N ILE A 72 -1.64 -1.52 -14.83
CA ILE A 72 -1.29 -0.11 -15.05
C ILE A 72 -2.43 0.52 -15.86
N LEU A 73 -2.99 1.61 -15.34
CA LEU A 73 -4.18 2.23 -15.93
C LEU A 73 -3.84 3.46 -16.78
N ASP A 74 -2.74 4.15 -16.46
CA ASP A 74 -2.39 5.41 -17.11
C ASP A 74 -0.89 5.70 -17.00
N GLU A 75 -0.39 6.59 -17.86
CA GLU A 75 0.99 7.07 -17.86
C GLU A 75 1.00 8.61 -17.92
N ARG A 76 1.91 9.23 -17.17
CA ARG A 76 2.17 10.67 -17.28
C ARG A 76 3.66 10.99 -17.25
N SER A 77 4.01 12.06 -17.96
CA SER A 77 5.35 12.67 -17.89
C SER A 77 5.41 13.66 -16.72
N ARG A 78 6.36 13.46 -15.79
CA ARG A 78 6.58 14.36 -14.65
C ARG A 78 8.07 14.67 -14.50
N GLY A 79 8.47 15.88 -14.87
CA GLY A 79 9.87 16.32 -14.76
C GLY A 79 10.77 15.59 -15.76
N ARG A 80 11.81 14.89 -15.28
CA ARG A 80 12.75 14.12 -16.11
C ARG A 80 12.36 12.65 -16.31
N GLY A 81 11.19 12.22 -15.84
CA GLY A 81 10.78 10.81 -15.88
C GLY A 81 9.30 10.59 -16.15
N ARG A 82 8.94 9.33 -16.35
CA ARG A 82 7.57 8.84 -16.49
C ARG A 82 7.07 8.28 -15.17
N GLN A 83 5.78 8.46 -14.92
CA GLN A 83 5.06 7.86 -13.80
C GLN A 83 3.87 7.12 -14.35
N TYR A 84 3.53 6.01 -13.72
CA TYR A 84 2.44 5.15 -14.11
C TYR A 84 1.40 5.10 -12.99
N LEU A 85 0.12 5.11 -13.36
CA LEU A 85 -0.98 4.97 -12.42
C LEU A 85 -1.20 3.48 -12.17
N VAL A 86 -0.74 3.01 -11.03
CA VAL A 86 -0.74 1.60 -10.66
C VAL A 86 -2.03 1.27 -9.92
N LYS A 87 -2.70 0.21 -10.38
CA LYS A 87 -3.76 -0.48 -9.64
C LYS A 87 -3.15 -1.67 -8.92
N TRP A 88 -3.31 -1.72 -7.61
CA TRP A 88 -2.72 -2.75 -6.75
C TRP A 88 -3.73 -3.86 -6.47
N VAL A 89 -3.25 -5.09 -6.33
CA VAL A 89 -4.14 -6.23 -6.06
C VAL A 89 -4.87 -6.03 -4.74
N SER A 90 -6.20 -6.12 -4.80
CA SER A 90 -7.12 -5.99 -3.67
C SER A 90 -7.13 -4.62 -2.98
N TYR A 91 -6.43 -3.61 -3.51
CA TYR A 91 -6.41 -2.26 -2.95
C TYR A 91 -7.00 -1.25 -3.94
N ASP A 92 -8.05 -0.56 -3.49
CA ASP A 92 -8.87 0.30 -4.36
C ASP A 92 -8.17 1.63 -4.72
N GLN A 93 -7.18 2.06 -3.93
CA GLN A 93 -6.47 3.29 -4.22
C GLN A 93 -5.44 3.11 -5.32
N LEU A 94 -5.52 3.97 -6.32
CA LEU A 94 -4.56 4.07 -7.41
C LEU A 94 -3.41 5.01 -7.01
N THR A 95 -2.17 4.60 -7.28
CA THR A 95 -0.99 5.40 -6.92
C THR A 95 -0.13 5.69 -8.13
N TRP A 96 0.41 6.90 -8.21
CA TRP A 96 1.37 7.27 -9.25
C TRP A 96 2.78 6.84 -8.84
N THR A 97 3.28 5.79 -9.49
CA THR A 97 4.58 5.18 -9.20
C THR A 97 5.57 5.49 -10.31
N PRO A 98 6.81 5.92 -10.00
CA PRO A 98 7.82 6.22 -11.01
C PRO A 98 8.31 4.96 -11.73
N SER A 99 8.75 5.12 -12.98
CA SER A 99 9.23 4.02 -13.82
C SER A 99 10.35 3.19 -13.18
N SER A 100 11.25 3.83 -12.43
CA SER A 100 12.38 3.16 -11.75
C SER A 100 11.97 2.17 -10.68
N VAL A 101 10.75 2.30 -10.13
CA VAL A 101 10.20 1.34 -9.15
C VAL A 101 9.46 0.21 -9.85
N LEU A 102 9.00 0.44 -11.08
CA LEU A 102 8.23 -0.52 -11.85
C LEU A 102 9.08 -1.29 -12.88
N SER A 103 10.37 -0.96 -13.01
CA SER A 103 11.25 -1.47 -14.05
C SER A 103 11.42 -2.99 -14.02
N GLU A 104 11.15 -3.63 -12.88
CA GLU A 104 11.27 -5.07 -12.70
C GLU A 104 9.89 -5.76 -12.64
N THR A 105 8.81 -5.03 -12.96
CA THR A 105 7.44 -5.53 -12.84
C THR A 105 6.88 -5.99 -14.18
N ALA A 106 6.33 -7.21 -14.21
CA ALA A 106 5.64 -7.74 -15.39
C ALA A 106 4.39 -6.92 -15.79
N ALA A 107 3.88 -6.06 -14.91
CA ALA A 107 2.81 -5.12 -15.25
C ALA A 107 3.30 -4.01 -16.19
N LEU A 108 4.51 -3.49 -15.99
CA LEU A 108 5.09 -2.48 -16.88
C LEU A 108 5.40 -3.06 -18.26
N ASP A 109 5.99 -4.26 -18.32
CA ASP A 109 6.26 -4.94 -19.59
C ASP A 109 4.98 -5.13 -20.42
N ARG A 110 3.90 -5.56 -19.76
CA ARG A 110 2.58 -5.73 -20.40
C ARG A 110 2.04 -4.40 -20.94
N TRP A 111 2.16 -3.32 -20.17
CA TRP A 111 1.72 -1.98 -20.58
C TRP A 111 2.48 -1.47 -21.81
N GLU A 112 3.81 -1.58 -21.81
CA GLU A 112 4.64 -1.14 -22.94
C GLU A 112 4.34 -1.94 -24.21
N LEU A 113 4.13 -3.25 -24.11
CA LEU A 113 3.72 -4.10 -25.24
C LEU A 113 2.35 -3.73 -25.82
N LEU A 114 1.41 -3.25 -24.99
CA LEU A 114 0.11 -2.79 -25.47
C LEU A 114 0.23 -1.49 -26.28
N LEU A 115 1.12 -0.58 -25.87
CA LEU A 115 1.39 0.66 -26.60
C LEU A 115 2.01 0.39 -27.97
N GLU A 116 2.96 -0.55 -28.06
CA GLU A 116 3.60 -0.90 -29.34
C GLU A 116 2.65 -1.54 -30.36
N ARG A 117 1.61 -2.23 -29.89
CA ARG A 117 0.63 -2.91 -30.77
C ARG A 117 -0.53 -2.01 -31.19
N GLY A 118 -0.70 -0.86 -30.56
CA GLY A 118 -1.80 0.08 -30.78
C GLY A 118 -1.42 1.36 -31.55
N GLY A 119 -0.17 1.51 -31.98
CA GLY A 119 0.33 2.62 -32.82
C GLY A 119 0.44 2.24 -34.29
#